data_AF-A0A969ZQG5-F1
#
_entry.id   AF-A0A969ZQG5-F1
#
_cell.length_a   1.000
_cell.length_b   1.000
_cell.length_c   1.000
_cell.angle_alpha   90.00
_cell.angle_beta   90.00
_cell.angle_gamma   90.00
#
_symmetry.space_group_name_H-M   'P 1'
#
loop_
_entity.id
_entity.type
_entity.pdbx_description
1 polymer ?
#
loop_
_entity_poly.entity_id
_entity_poly.type
_entity_poly.pdbx_seq_one_letter_code
_entity_poly.pdbx_strand_id
1 'polypeptide(L)'
;MNNKRGFNIAGFIALVLAFVFSSVKTGPIYSHALVNNGITFESQASGDIGDAGEPAVDVVERFSITEVSNSELKLIEKTERYNEQAIHQKETYAVRVNGKITGYLFYDTYSLYNGDLYYYLKYEPAGLKSGPIDIMLPYKFDTYDIRTIEYPEELDQTKSVIKVYNGIKSDDKLLSDLDPGSVYVDSDSLNGFFSYSSIYEKDVYNIRREIYEKAENIQISSDGIKITLPAANNSFSEQWGLISREKLVDWEDKAAVDAVKVGDLSRVRKWGGDGQYYFMPYGYAPHSSNGFYRNSANHIGNRYINTAGRFFDDYAYITIDTLTRTQNSDGFWGTDPMVVGLYENYKVGAGFFDTRWDTE
;
A
#
# COMPACT_ATOMS: atom_id res chain seq x y z
N MET A 1 -76.50 -2.83 -14.82
CA MET A 1 -76.85 -3.95 -13.92
C MET A 1 -75.80 -4.01 -12.81
N ASN A 2 -76.25 -3.99 -11.55
CA ASN A 2 -75.63 -4.45 -10.28
C ASN A 2 -74.09 -4.59 -10.24
N ASN A 3 -73.33 -4.08 -9.27
CA ASN A 3 -73.60 -4.07 -7.83
C ASN A 3 -72.65 -3.12 -7.06
N LYS A 4 -73.14 -2.68 -5.90
CA LYS A 4 -72.50 -1.82 -4.89
C LYS A 4 -71.48 -2.57 -4.00
N ARG A 5 -70.76 -1.73 -3.23
CA ARG A 5 -70.05 -1.92 -1.93
C ARG A 5 -68.58 -2.34 -2.10
N GLY A 6 -67.56 -1.58 -1.69
CA GLY A 6 -67.46 -0.58 -0.63
C GLY A 6 -66.89 -1.25 0.61
N PHE A 7 -65.68 -0.88 1.02
CA PHE A 7 -65.30 -0.73 2.43
C PHE A 7 -64.00 0.06 2.52
N ASN A 8 -64.07 1.10 3.33
CA ASN A 8 -62.98 1.95 3.75
C ASN A 8 -62.79 1.65 5.25
N ILE A 9 -61.57 1.87 5.74
CA ILE A 9 -61.18 2.11 7.14
C ILE A 9 -60.69 0.92 7.98
N ALA A 10 -59.47 1.14 8.48
CA ALA A 10 -58.84 0.67 9.72
C ALA A 10 -58.35 -0.78 9.80
N GLY A 11 -57.06 -0.92 9.48
CA GLY A 11 -56.22 -2.06 9.84
C GLY A 11 -54.74 -1.68 9.77
N PHE A 12 -54.39 -0.49 10.24
CA PHE A 12 -53.00 -0.09 10.47
C PHE A 12 -52.57 -0.78 11.77
N ILE A 13 -51.76 -1.84 11.68
CA ILE A 13 -50.73 -2.31 12.64
C ILE A 13 -50.34 -3.77 12.33
N ALA A 14 -49.01 -3.98 12.21
CA ALA A 14 -48.25 -5.22 12.37
C ALA A 14 -48.40 -6.34 11.32
N LEU A 15 -47.45 -6.41 10.37
CA LEU A 15 -46.52 -7.54 10.17
C LEU A 15 -45.75 -7.36 8.84
N VAL A 16 -44.48 -6.93 8.88
CA VAL A 16 -43.48 -7.33 7.88
C VAL A 16 -42.15 -7.51 8.60
N LEU A 17 -42.01 -8.68 9.22
CA LEU A 17 -40.77 -9.25 9.70
C LEU A 17 -40.86 -10.76 9.40
N ALA A 18 -40.44 -11.15 8.20
CA ALA A 18 -40.20 -12.55 7.85
C ALA A 18 -39.32 -12.63 6.60
N PHE A 19 -38.02 -12.73 6.86
CA PHE A 19 -37.04 -13.57 6.17
C PHE A 19 -37.50 -14.31 4.91
N VAL A 20 -36.84 -14.00 3.78
CA VAL A 20 -36.29 -15.03 2.88
C VAL A 20 -34.93 -14.51 2.38
N PHE A 21 -33.87 -14.85 3.12
CA PHE A 21 -32.51 -14.92 2.58
C PHE A 21 -32.41 -16.26 1.85
N SER A 22 -32.45 -16.27 0.51
CA SER A 22 -31.92 -17.40 -0.26
C SER A 22 -30.43 -17.16 -0.50
N SER A 23 -29.63 -17.63 0.45
CA SER A 23 -28.18 -17.74 0.35
C SER A 23 -27.80 -18.82 -0.66
N VAL A 24 -27.26 -18.44 -1.81
CA VAL A 24 -26.38 -19.33 -2.59
C VAL A 24 -24.99 -19.17 -1.98
N LYS A 25 -24.59 -20.14 -1.16
CA LYS A 25 -23.24 -20.24 -0.61
C LYS A 25 -22.30 -20.74 -1.71
N THR A 26 -21.49 -19.86 -2.28
CA THR A 26 -20.18 -20.26 -2.80
C THR A 26 -19.21 -20.18 -1.63
N GLY A 27 -18.78 -21.34 -1.14
CA GLY A 27 -17.85 -21.42 -0.02
C GLY A 27 -16.46 -20.94 -0.42
N PRO A 28 -15.71 -20.26 0.46
CA PRO A 28 -14.28 -20.07 0.27
C PRO A 28 -13.60 -21.44 0.42
N ILE A 29 -12.72 -21.79 -0.51
CA ILE A 29 -11.78 -22.90 -0.32
C ILE A 29 -10.73 -22.40 0.68
N TYR A 30 -10.93 -22.74 1.94
CA TYR A 30 -9.93 -22.56 2.99
C TYR A 30 -8.98 -23.75 2.99
N SER A 31 -7.70 -23.54 2.70
CA SER A 31 -6.66 -24.49 3.09
C SER A 31 -6.30 -24.23 4.57
N HIS A 32 -7.05 -24.85 5.48
CA HIS A 32 -6.65 -24.89 6.89
C HIS A 32 -5.55 -25.94 7.07
N ALA A 33 -4.30 -25.50 7.13
CA ALA A 33 -3.28 -26.27 7.85
C ALA A 33 -3.44 -25.93 9.35
N LEU A 34 -4.11 -26.81 10.08
CA LEU A 34 -4.15 -26.78 11.54
C LEU A 34 -2.76 -27.17 12.05
N VAL A 35 -1.99 -26.23 12.59
CA VAL A 35 -0.82 -26.55 13.41
C VAL A 35 -1.28 -26.73 14.84
N ASN A 36 -1.12 -27.96 15.31
CA ASN A 36 -1.36 -28.39 16.68
C ASN A 36 -0.32 -27.74 17.60
N ASN A 37 -0.79 -26.95 18.59
CA ASN A 37 0.07 -26.35 19.60
C ASN A 37 0.68 -27.45 20.48
N GLY A 38 1.95 -27.77 20.25
CA GLY A 38 2.69 -28.63 21.17
C GLY A 38 3.93 -29.31 20.60
N ILE A 39 4.78 -28.61 19.85
CA ILE A 39 6.16 -29.06 19.61
C ILE A 39 7.06 -27.83 19.56
N THR A 40 7.93 -27.68 20.55
CA THR A 40 9.12 -26.82 20.50
C THR A 40 10.01 -27.34 19.39
N PHE A 41 10.15 -26.60 18.29
CA PHE A 41 11.13 -26.90 17.26
C PHE A 41 12.46 -26.25 17.64
N GLU A 42 13.36 -27.07 18.17
CA GLU A 42 14.80 -26.79 18.17
C GLU A 42 15.28 -26.69 16.72
N SER A 43 16.12 -25.70 16.44
CA SER A 43 16.73 -25.50 15.14
C SER A 43 17.64 -26.69 14.81
N GLN A 44 17.39 -27.38 13.70
CA GLN A 44 18.39 -28.25 13.10
C GLN A 44 18.54 -27.91 11.61
N ALA A 45 19.72 -27.40 11.29
CA ALA A 45 20.27 -27.33 9.95
C ALA A 45 20.74 -28.72 9.50
N SER A 46 20.46 -29.08 8.24
CA SER A 46 21.27 -29.89 7.30
C SER A 46 20.36 -30.48 6.20
N GLY A 47 20.70 -30.49 4.91
CA GLY A 47 21.97 -30.14 4.27
C GLY A 47 21.89 -29.95 2.75
N ASP A 48 22.96 -29.32 2.27
CA ASP A 48 23.53 -29.16 0.93
C ASP A 48 22.70 -29.41 -0.33
N ILE A 49 22.44 -28.31 -1.07
CA ILE A 49 22.95 -28.10 -2.43
C ILE A 49 23.39 -26.62 -2.58
N GLY A 50 24.70 -26.36 -2.56
CA GLY A 50 25.36 -25.22 -3.22
C GLY A 50 25.35 -23.86 -2.51
N ASP A 51 26.37 -23.62 -1.66
CA ASP A 51 26.90 -22.30 -1.25
C ASP A 51 25.91 -21.25 -0.69
N ALA A 52 24.86 -21.69 0.00
CA ALA A 52 24.04 -20.85 0.87
C ALA A 52 24.60 -20.93 2.31
N GLY A 53 25.63 -20.12 2.58
CA GLY A 53 26.58 -20.43 3.66
C GLY A 53 27.05 -19.28 4.54
N GLU A 54 26.29 -18.20 4.71
CA GLU A 54 26.39 -17.34 5.91
C GLU A 54 24.98 -16.86 6.29
N PRO A 55 24.60 -16.86 7.60
CA PRO A 55 23.43 -16.11 8.01
C PRO A 55 23.69 -14.64 7.70
N ALA A 56 22.80 -13.94 7.01
CA ALA A 56 22.92 -12.49 6.87
C ALA A 56 22.95 -11.90 8.28
N VAL A 57 24.11 -11.46 8.77
CA VAL A 57 24.28 -10.94 10.14
C VAL A 57 23.74 -9.50 10.26
N ASP A 58 23.03 -9.01 9.24
CA ASP A 58 22.59 -7.62 9.13
C ASP A 58 21.09 -7.56 8.70
N VAL A 59 20.21 -8.13 9.52
CA VAL A 59 18.75 -8.12 9.31
C VAL A 59 18.11 -6.84 9.87
N VAL A 60 17.17 -6.27 9.14
CA VAL A 60 16.27 -5.22 9.62
C VAL A 60 15.07 -5.86 10.30
N GLU A 61 15.00 -5.76 11.63
CA GLU A 61 13.90 -6.34 12.39
C GLU A 61 12.57 -5.64 12.08
N ARG A 62 11.51 -6.43 11.93
CA ARG A 62 10.14 -5.93 11.82
C ARG A 62 9.74 -5.17 13.09
N PHE A 63 9.26 -3.95 12.93
CA PHE A 63 8.74 -3.16 14.06
C PHE A 63 7.34 -3.62 14.49
N SER A 64 7.06 -3.45 15.78
CA SER A 64 5.72 -3.65 16.36
C SER A 64 4.99 -2.32 16.49
N ILE A 65 3.70 -2.29 16.16
CA ILE A 65 2.85 -1.11 16.37
C ILE A 65 2.09 -1.31 17.68
N THR A 66 2.67 -0.78 18.76
CA THR A 66 2.09 -0.92 20.11
C THR A 66 1.17 0.25 20.48
N GLU A 67 1.49 1.45 19.99
CA GLU A 67 0.74 2.67 20.28
C GLU A 67 0.71 3.56 19.04
N VAL A 68 -0.38 4.33 18.90
CA VAL A 68 -0.47 5.46 17.97
C VAL A 68 -1.01 6.66 18.72
N SER A 69 -0.60 7.86 18.34
CA SER A 69 -0.88 9.06 19.15
C SER A 69 -2.33 9.18 19.59
N ASN A 70 -2.53 9.30 20.90
CA ASN A 70 -3.83 9.48 21.57
C ASN A 70 -4.87 8.37 21.29
N SER A 71 -4.45 7.19 20.83
CA SER A 71 -5.35 6.07 20.55
C SER A 71 -4.79 4.72 21.00
N GLU A 72 -5.67 3.82 21.40
CA GLU A 72 -5.37 2.42 21.67
C GLU A 72 -5.48 1.60 20.37
N LEU A 73 -4.52 0.72 20.11
CA LEU A 73 -4.62 -0.28 19.05
C LEU A 73 -5.05 -1.63 19.61
N LYS A 74 -6.06 -2.23 18.98
CA LYS A 74 -6.45 -3.62 19.24
C LYS A 74 -6.28 -4.45 17.99
N LEU A 75 -5.38 -5.43 18.02
CA LEU A 75 -5.24 -6.43 16.95
C LEU A 75 -6.56 -7.19 16.78
N ILE A 76 -7.07 -7.22 15.54
CA ILE A 76 -8.30 -7.92 15.16
C ILE A 76 -7.95 -9.19 14.38
N GLU A 77 -7.01 -9.06 13.45
CA GLU A 77 -6.65 -10.11 12.52
C GLU A 77 -5.15 -10.09 12.30
N LYS A 78 -4.56 -11.28 12.23
CA LYS A 78 -3.18 -11.50 11.83
C LYS A 78 -3.15 -12.68 10.88
N THR A 79 -2.51 -12.49 9.74
CA THR A 79 -2.22 -13.56 8.79
C THR A 79 -0.74 -13.55 8.47
N GLU A 80 -0.20 -14.73 8.24
CA GLU A 80 1.20 -14.94 7.92
C GLU A 80 1.30 -15.96 6.81
N ARG A 81 2.19 -15.70 5.86
CA ARG A 81 2.47 -16.57 4.74
C ARG A 81 3.97 -16.60 4.52
N TYR A 82 4.48 -17.80 4.38
CA TYR A 82 5.89 -18.06 4.12
C TYR A 82 6.03 -18.39 2.64
N ASN A 83 7.02 -17.81 1.99
CA ASN A 83 7.36 -18.09 0.60
C ASN A 83 8.89 -18.17 0.45
N GLU A 84 9.37 -18.34 -0.77
CA GLU A 84 10.79 -18.61 -1.03
C GLU A 84 11.72 -17.42 -0.79
N GLN A 85 11.18 -16.19 -0.66
CA GLN A 85 11.98 -14.96 -0.58
C GLN A 85 11.68 -14.13 0.66
N ALA A 86 10.56 -14.36 1.34
CA ALA A 86 10.11 -13.55 2.46
C ALA A 86 9.13 -14.27 3.40
N ILE A 87 9.07 -13.75 4.63
CA ILE A 87 7.92 -13.92 5.52
C ILE A 87 6.98 -12.73 5.28
N HIS A 88 5.81 -13.02 4.72
CA HIS A 88 4.76 -12.03 4.46
C HIS A 88 3.75 -12.04 5.60
N GLN A 89 3.60 -10.91 6.31
CA GLN A 89 2.70 -10.81 7.45
C GLN A 89 1.79 -9.59 7.35
N LYS A 90 0.48 -9.82 7.54
CA LYS A 90 -0.55 -8.78 7.58
C LYS A 90 -1.23 -8.75 8.94
N GLU A 91 -1.37 -7.55 9.47
CA GLU A 91 -2.07 -7.28 10.73
C GLU A 91 -3.11 -6.17 10.53
N THR A 92 -4.31 -6.38 11.05
CA THR A 92 -5.39 -5.38 11.08
C THR A 92 -5.67 -5.00 12.52
N TYR A 93 -5.58 -3.71 12.82
CA TYR A 93 -5.83 -3.14 14.14
C TYR A 93 -7.07 -2.25 14.12
N ALA A 94 -7.96 -2.40 15.11
CA ALA A 94 -8.91 -1.35 15.44
C ALA A 94 -8.19 -0.22 16.17
N VAL A 95 -8.32 0.99 15.65
CA VAL A 95 -7.90 2.24 16.32
C VAL A 95 -9.03 2.69 17.23
N ARG A 96 -8.73 2.96 18.51
CA ARG A 96 -9.72 3.34 19.51
C ARG A 96 -9.35 4.62 20.23
N VAL A 97 -10.29 5.57 20.29
CA VAL A 97 -10.19 6.78 21.11
C VAL A 97 -11.30 6.74 22.15
N ASN A 98 -10.94 6.86 23.44
CA ASN A 98 -11.88 6.78 24.56
C ASN A 98 -12.78 5.52 24.50
N GLY A 99 -12.19 4.36 24.15
CA GLY A 99 -12.87 3.07 24.07
C GLY A 99 -13.78 2.87 22.84
N LYS A 100 -13.90 3.85 21.93
CA LYS A 100 -14.69 3.74 20.70
C LYS A 100 -13.78 3.53 19.51
N ILE A 101 -14.17 2.61 18.61
CA ILE A 101 -13.45 2.42 17.35
C ILE A 101 -13.59 3.68 16.49
N THR A 102 -12.46 4.29 16.17
CA THR A 102 -12.35 5.48 15.31
C THR A 102 -11.78 5.13 13.95
N GLY A 103 -11.23 3.95 13.73
CA GLY A 103 -10.78 3.53 12.39
C GLY A 103 -10.08 2.19 12.42
N TYR A 104 -9.48 1.83 11.30
CA TYR A 104 -8.70 0.62 11.13
C TYR A 104 -7.34 0.94 10.54
N LEU A 105 -6.29 0.40 11.17
CA LEU A 105 -4.93 0.44 10.67
C LEU A 105 -4.58 -0.93 10.12
N PHE A 106 -4.17 -0.97 8.86
CA PHE A 106 -3.66 -2.16 8.19
C PHE A 106 -2.15 -2.03 8.12
N TYR A 107 -1.45 -3.10 8.50
CA TYR A 107 -0.01 -3.18 8.54
C TYR A 107 0.44 -4.44 7.80
N ASP A 108 1.00 -4.27 6.62
CA ASP A 108 1.49 -5.33 5.75
C ASP A 108 3.03 -5.27 5.68
N THR A 109 3.70 -6.41 5.78
CA THR A 109 5.17 -6.48 5.86
C THR A 109 5.71 -7.68 5.09
N TYR A 110 6.85 -7.48 4.44
CA TYR A 110 7.69 -8.57 3.94
C TYR A 110 9.03 -8.47 4.65
N SER A 111 9.33 -9.45 5.49
CA SER A 111 10.69 -9.65 6.02
C SER A 111 11.43 -10.55 5.04
N LEU A 112 12.25 -9.94 4.19
CA LEU A 112 12.93 -10.58 3.08
C LEU A 112 14.14 -11.37 3.58
N TYR A 113 14.43 -12.51 2.95
CA TYR A 113 15.52 -13.38 3.37
C TYR A 113 16.92 -12.79 3.08
N ASN A 114 16.99 -11.75 2.27
CA ASN A 114 18.20 -10.95 2.07
C ASN A 114 18.46 -9.94 3.23
N GLY A 115 17.63 -9.94 4.27
CA GLY A 115 17.75 -9.09 5.47
C GLY A 115 16.89 -7.83 5.44
N ASP A 116 16.21 -7.52 4.34
CA ASP A 116 15.50 -6.27 4.17
C ASP A 116 14.07 -6.32 4.70
N LEU A 117 13.53 -5.14 5.03
CA LEU A 117 12.16 -4.99 5.49
C LEU A 117 11.39 -4.07 4.57
N TYR A 118 10.36 -4.62 3.93
CA TYR A 118 9.28 -3.82 3.38
C TYR A 118 8.15 -3.71 4.39
N TYR A 119 7.54 -2.52 4.44
CA TYR A 119 6.30 -2.33 5.15
C TYR A 119 5.33 -1.42 4.39
N TYR A 120 4.04 -1.63 4.62
CA TYR A 120 2.95 -0.81 4.12
C TYR A 120 1.93 -0.59 5.23
N LEU A 121 1.57 0.68 5.42
CA LEU A 121 0.58 1.14 6.38
C LEU A 121 -0.59 1.75 5.62
N LYS A 122 -1.81 1.36 5.97
CA LYS A 122 -3.03 2.01 5.49
C LYS A 122 -3.92 2.34 6.68
N TYR A 123 -4.36 3.57 6.78
CA TYR A 123 -5.32 3.99 7.79
C TYR A 123 -6.65 4.36 7.15
N GLU A 124 -7.71 3.66 7.60
CA GLU A 124 -9.08 3.93 7.21
C GLU A 124 -9.87 4.50 8.40
N PRO A 125 -10.06 5.84 8.46
CA PRO A 125 -10.88 6.45 9.49
C PRO A 125 -12.35 6.02 9.35
N ALA A 126 -12.98 5.68 10.47
CA ALA A 126 -14.41 5.34 10.53
C ALA A 126 -15.33 6.54 10.32
N GLY A 127 -14.82 7.78 10.43
CA GLY A 127 -15.58 9.00 10.12
C GLY A 127 -14.83 10.30 10.43
N LEU A 128 -15.53 11.43 10.29
CA LEU A 128 -14.99 12.79 10.44
C LEU A 128 -14.23 13.08 11.75
N LYS A 129 -14.55 12.35 12.83
CA LYS A 129 -13.97 12.59 14.16
C LYS A 129 -12.69 11.80 14.44
N SER A 130 -12.27 10.95 13.51
CA SER A 130 -11.22 9.97 13.74
C SER A 130 -9.81 10.58 13.85
N GLY A 131 -9.60 11.78 13.28
CA GLY A 131 -8.32 12.50 13.34
C GLY A 131 -7.16 11.76 12.66
N PRO A 132 -6.02 12.43 12.45
CA PRO A 132 -4.78 11.77 12.03
C PRO A 132 -4.27 10.84 13.14
N ILE A 133 -3.43 9.87 12.77
CA ILE A 133 -2.68 9.05 13.72
C ILE A 133 -1.19 9.14 13.43
N ASP A 134 -0.36 9.14 14.47
CA ASP A 134 1.10 9.10 14.31
C ASP A 134 1.64 7.73 14.73
N ILE A 135 2.56 7.20 13.94
CA ILE A 135 3.28 5.95 14.18
C ILE A 135 4.77 6.29 14.24
N MET A 136 5.46 5.78 15.26
CA MET A 136 6.91 5.92 15.40
C MET A 136 7.59 4.62 14.98
N LEU A 137 8.41 4.67 13.93
CA LEU A 137 9.27 3.56 13.57
C LEU A 137 10.56 3.62 14.40
N PRO A 138 11.04 2.50 14.96
CA PRO A 138 12.21 2.46 15.83
C PRO A 138 13.55 2.53 15.09
N TYR A 139 13.56 3.01 13.84
CA TYR A 139 14.75 3.12 13.00
C TYR A 139 15.37 4.50 13.12
N LYS A 140 16.66 4.56 13.40
CA LYS A 140 17.36 5.81 13.69
C LYS A 140 18.45 6.06 12.65
N PHE A 141 18.57 7.33 12.25
CA PHE A 141 19.63 7.81 11.39
C PHE A 141 20.34 8.97 12.08
N ASP A 142 21.63 8.81 12.38
CA ASP A 142 22.41 9.83 13.08
C ASP A 142 22.85 10.95 12.13
N THR A 143 23.53 10.56 11.04
CA THR A 143 23.91 11.44 9.93
C THR A 143 23.66 10.69 8.64
N TYR A 144 22.99 11.35 7.70
CA TYR A 144 22.50 10.69 6.50
C TYR A 144 22.37 11.68 5.34
N ASP A 145 22.33 11.14 4.14
CA ASP A 145 22.00 11.88 2.93
C ASP A 145 20.54 11.61 2.57
N ILE A 146 19.82 12.64 2.11
CA ILE A 146 18.49 12.50 1.52
C ILE A 146 18.58 12.72 0.01
N ARG A 147 17.89 11.87 -0.74
CA ARG A 147 17.62 12.07 -2.17
C ARG A 147 16.12 12.11 -2.43
N THR A 148 15.68 13.09 -3.22
CA THR A 148 14.28 13.26 -3.62
C THR A 148 14.16 13.38 -5.14
N ILE A 149 12.98 13.09 -5.67
CA ILE A 149 12.65 13.38 -7.07
C ILE A 149 12.04 14.78 -7.12
N GLU A 150 12.71 15.70 -7.81
CA GLU A 150 12.20 17.04 -8.10
C GLU A 150 11.68 17.11 -9.54
N TYR A 151 10.66 17.94 -9.75
CA TYR A 151 10.05 18.11 -11.06
C TYR A 151 10.14 19.58 -11.51
N PRO A 152 11.18 19.94 -12.27
CA PRO A 152 11.38 21.32 -12.71
C PRO A 152 10.36 21.78 -13.77
N GLU A 153 9.70 20.84 -14.45
CA GLU A 153 8.73 21.08 -15.53
C GLU A 153 7.45 20.26 -15.28
N GLU A 154 6.55 20.78 -14.43
CA GLU A 154 5.30 20.11 -14.04
C GLU A 154 5.53 18.68 -13.50
N LEU A 155 4.50 17.82 -13.39
CA LEU A 155 4.68 16.42 -12.98
C LEU A 155 5.11 15.54 -14.17
N ASP A 156 6.28 15.81 -14.73
CA ASP A 156 6.88 15.03 -15.83
C ASP A 156 8.09 14.23 -15.35
N GLN A 157 7.94 12.91 -15.24
CA GLN A 157 9.02 12.01 -14.84
C GLN A 157 10.22 12.02 -15.81
N THR A 158 9.99 12.31 -17.10
CA THR A 158 11.06 12.34 -18.12
C THR A 158 11.96 13.56 -17.96
N LYS A 159 11.46 14.60 -17.30
CA LYS A 159 12.17 15.85 -16.96
C LYS A 159 12.57 15.94 -15.50
N SER A 160 12.11 15.02 -14.67
CA SER A 160 12.47 14.95 -13.26
C SER A 160 13.98 14.90 -13.05
N VAL A 161 14.44 15.28 -11.87
CA VAL A 161 15.85 15.21 -11.46
C VAL A 161 15.94 14.63 -10.05
N ILE A 162 17.07 13.99 -9.75
CA ILE A 162 17.37 13.58 -8.37
C ILE A 162 18.04 14.75 -7.67
N LYS A 163 17.39 15.27 -6.63
CA LYS A 163 17.96 16.26 -5.74
C LYS A 163 18.64 15.56 -4.58
N VAL A 164 19.81 16.05 -4.16
CA VAL A 164 20.60 15.49 -3.07
C VAL A 164 20.79 16.53 -1.97
N TYR A 165 20.62 16.10 -0.71
CA TYR A 165 20.88 16.86 0.50
C TYR A 165 21.83 16.04 1.37
N ASN A 166 23.06 16.50 1.55
CA ASN A 166 24.11 15.72 2.19
C ASN A 166 24.30 16.07 3.67
N GLY A 167 24.69 15.07 4.47
CA GLY A 167 25.14 15.27 5.85
C GLY A 167 24.06 15.86 6.77
N ILE A 168 22.81 15.48 6.53
CA ILE A 168 21.66 15.86 7.36
C ILE A 168 21.80 15.16 8.71
N LYS A 169 21.46 15.88 9.79
CA LYS A 169 21.44 15.33 11.15
C LYS A 169 20.02 15.00 11.56
N SER A 170 19.88 14.09 12.53
CA SER A 170 18.61 13.88 13.22
C SER A 170 18.04 15.21 13.75
N ASP A 171 16.72 15.40 13.66
CA ASP A 171 15.97 16.59 14.11
C ASP A 171 16.12 17.84 13.20
N ASP A 172 16.71 17.69 12.02
CA ASP A 172 16.66 18.73 10.98
C ASP A 172 15.21 18.92 10.47
N LYS A 173 14.85 20.16 10.10
CA LYS A 173 13.52 20.53 9.61
C LYS A 173 13.35 20.39 8.11
N LEU A 174 14.38 19.95 7.38
CA LEU A 174 14.36 19.80 5.92
C LEU A 174 13.09 19.14 5.40
N LEU A 175 12.70 17.99 5.95
CA LEU A 175 11.52 17.25 5.50
C LEU A 175 10.18 17.95 5.78
N SER A 176 10.15 18.90 6.73
CA SER A 176 9.00 19.77 6.97
C SER A 176 8.91 20.93 5.97
N ASP A 177 10.04 21.34 5.38
CA ASP A 177 10.12 22.45 4.43
C ASP A 177 9.98 22.00 2.96
N LEU A 178 10.13 20.70 2.69
CA LEU A 178 9.93 20.11 1.36
C LEU A 178 8.46 19.79 1.08
N ASP A 179 8.07 19.92 -0.19
CA ASP A 179 6.80 19.39 -0.67
C ASP A 179 6.70 17.87 -0.43
N PRO A 180 5.49 17.31 -0.18
CA PRO A 180 5.31 15.88 -0.02
C PRO A 180 5.83 15.04 -1.21
N GLY A 181 6.75 14.11 -0.92
CA GLY A 181 7.40 13.28 -1.91
C GLY A 181 8.14 12.10 -1.29
N SER A 182 8.45 11.08 -2.09
CA SER A 182 9.28 9.98 -1.57
C SER A 182 10.71 10.43 -1.35
N VAL A 183 11.32 9.89 -0.31
CA VAL A 183 12.73 10.13 0.04
C VAL A 183 13.49 8.82 0.01
N TYR A 184 14.72 8.89 -0.48
CA TYR A 184 15.73 7.86 -0.29
C TYR A 184 16.72 8.40 0.73
N VAL A 185 17.01 7.60 1.76
CA VAL A 185 17.86 7.94 2.89
C VAL A 185 19.03 6.98 2.86
N ASP A 186 20.24 7.50 2.74
CA ASP A 186 21.46 6.71 2.80
C ASP A 186 22.28 7.11 4.02
N SER A 187 22.72 6.13 4.80
CA SER A 187 23.67 6.33 5.91
C SER A 187 24.66 5.19 5.99
N ASP A 188 25.64 5.31 6.88
CA ASP A 188 26.69 4.30 7.02
C ASP A 188 26.18 2.95 7.57
N SER A 189 25.05 2.93 8.28
CA SER A 189 24.54 1.74 8.97
C SER A 189 23.12 1.31 8.61
N LEU A 190 22.36 2.20 7.98
CA LEU A 190 20.97 1.95 7.61
C LEU A 190 20.62 2.78 6.38
N ASN A 191 19.82 2.22 5.49
CA ASN A 191 19.35 2.86 4.28
C ASN A 191 17.85 2.61 4.16
N GLY A 192 17.13 3.54 3.54
CA GLY A 192 15.69 3.44 3.45
C GLY A 192 15.11 4.21 2.28
N PHE A 193 14.09 3.62 1.68
CA PHE A 193 13.12 4.33 0.87
C PHE A 193 11.87 4.54 1.70
N PHE A 194 11.33 5.76 1.68
CA PHE A 194 10.08 6.08 2.34
C PHE A 194 9.20 6.88 1.40
N SER A 195 7.98 6.40 1.16
CA SER A 195 6.95 7.23 0.56
C SER A 195 6.55 8.31 1.56
N TYR A 196 6.01 9.42 1.05
CA TYR A 196 5.21 10.30 1.88
C TYR A 196 3.87 9.63 2.24
N SER A 197 3.21 10.15 3.27
CA SER A 197 1.87 9.75 3.64
C SER A 197 0.86 10.37 2.68
N SER A 198 0.39 9.56 1.74
CA SER A 198 -0.66 9.96 0.80
C SER A 198 -2.03 9.86 1.45
N ILE A 199 -2.99 10.64 0.97
CA ILE A 199 -4.39 10.57 1.38
C ILE A 199 -5.31 10.67 0.18
N TYR A 200 -6.30 9.79 0.14
CA TYR A 200 -7.23 9.68 -0.97
C TYR A 200 -8.66 9.69 -0.49
N GLU A 201 -9.52 10.36 -1.23
CA GLU A 201 -10.95 10.12 -1.14
C GLU A 201 -11.30 8.76 -1.77
N LYS A 202 -12.18 8.02 -1.11
CA LYS A 202 -12.75 6.77 -1.62
C LYS A 202 -13.78 7.10 -2.70
N ASP A 203 -13.59 6.55 -3.89
CA ASP A 203 -14.52 6.72 -5.01
C ASP A 203 -15.07 5.37 -5.51
N VAL A 204 -16.01 5.44 -6.46
CA VAL A 204 -16.49 4.25 -7.18
C VAL A 204 -15.36 3.61 -8.00
N TYR A 205 -15.49 2.30 -8.26
CA TYR A 205 -14.53 1.53 -9.06
C TYR A 205 -13.09 1.58 -8.52
N ASN A 206 -12.89 1.65 -7.21
CA ASN A 206 -11.57 1.66 -6.57
C ASN A 206 -10.64 2.79 -7.01
N ILE A 207 -11.19 3.85 -7.59
CA ILE A 207 -10.42 5.03 -8.00
C ILE A 207 -9.98 5.79 -6.75
N ARG A 208 -8.71 6.19 -6.74
CA ARG A 208 -8.09 6.93 -5.64
C ARG A 208 -7.97 8.40 -6.05
N ARG A 209 -8.80 9.28 -5.50
CA ARG A 209 -8.67 10.73 -5.73
C ARG A 209 -7.77 11.34 -4.67
N GLU A 210 -6.58 11.75 -5.05
CA GLU A 210 -5.59 12.25 -4.10
C GLU A 210 -5.95 13.64 -3.56
N ILE A 211 -5.81 13.80 -2.24
CA ILE A 211 -5.97 15.08 -1.52
C ILE A 211 -4.57 15.57 -1.14
N TYR A 212 -3.77 15.93 -2.15
CA TYR A 212 -2.33 16.17 -2.01
C TYR A 212 -1.99 17.28 -1.01
N GLU A 213 -2.85 18.29 -0.84
CA GLU A 213 -2.68 19.37 0.12
C GLU A 213 -2.73 18.92 1.60
N LYS A 214 -3.17 17.68 1.85
CA LYS A 214 -3.16 17.04 3.17
C LYS A 214 -2.12 15.94 3.30
N ALA A 215 -1.32 15.71 2.27
CA ALA A 215 -0.23 14.76 2.33
C ALA A 215 0.87 15.25 3.27
N GLU A 216 1.58 14.33 3.92
CA GLU A 216 2.64 14.66 4.87
C GLU A 216 3.90 13.85 4.57
N ASN A 217 5.08 14.49 4.66
CA ASN A 217 6.35 13.79 4.65
C ASN A 217 6.58 13.06 5.98
N ILE A 218 7.34 11.96 5.94
CA ILE A 218 7.93 11.39 7.15
C ILE A 218 8.82 12.40 7.84
N GLN A 219 8.99 12.30 9.16
CA GLN A 219 9.92 13.12 9.92
C GLN A 219 10.95 12.22 10.60
N ILE A 220 12.23 12.53 10.43
CA ILE A 220 13.33 11.76 11.02
C ILE A 220 13.87 12.52 12.23
N SER A 221 13.83 11.87 13.39
CA SER A 221 14.30 12.42 14.66
C SER A 221 15.27 11.47 15.35
N SER A 222 15.84 11.91 16.46
CA SER A 222 16.67 11.06 17.33
C SER A 222 15.90 9.90 17.99
N ASP A 223 14.56 9.98 18.02
CA ASP A 223 13.69 8.93 18.55
C ASP A 223 13.32 7.88 17.51
N GLY A 224 13.36 8.23 16.22
CA GLY A 224 13.03 7.33 15.11
C GLY A 224 12.45 8.06 13.91
N ILE A 225 11.64 7.34 13.12
CA ILE A 225 10.92 7.91 11.99
C ILE A 225 9.46 8.08 12.36
N LYS A 226 8.99 9.32 12.44
CA LYS A 226 7.58 9.62 12.64
C LYS A 226 6.84 9.61 11.31
N ILE A 227 5.79 8.80 11.23
CA ILE A 227 4.82 8.78 10.14
C ILE A 227 3.49 9.32 10.66
N THR A 228 3.01 10.42 10.09
CA THR A 228 1.63 10.87 10.29
C THR A 228 0.76 10.29 9.19
N LEU A 229 -0.29 9.54 9.54
CA LEU A 229 -1.31 9.10 8.59
C LEU A 229 -2.51 10.05 8.69
N PRO A 230 -2.67 11.01 7.75
CA PRO A 230 -3.73 12.02 7.80
C PRO A 230 -5.11 11.40 7.62
N ALA A 231 -6.14 12.12 8.09
CA ALA A 231 -7.53 11.68 7.97
C ALA A 231 -8.43 12.80 7.41
N ALA A 232 -9.40 12.41 6.60
CA ALA A 232 -10.46 13.25 6.11
C ALA A 232 -11.78 12.46 6.03
N ASN A 233 -12.87 13.13 5.64
CA ASN A 233 -14.12 12.44 5.41
C ASN A 233 -14.02 11.52 4.20
N ASN A 234 -14.64 10.33 4.27
CA ASN A 234 -14.66 9.38 3.17
C ASN A 234 -13.27 9.12 2.56
N SER A 235 -12.23 9.05 3.40
CA SER A 235 -10.85 8.94 2.94
C SER A 235 -10.15 7.71 3.50
N PHE A 236 -8.95 7.46 2.99
CA PHE A 236 -7.93 6.66 3.65
C PHE A 236 -6.56 7.28 3.38
N SER A 237 -5.60 7.02 4.25
CA SER A 237 -4.20 7.38 4.03
C SER A 237 -3.32 6.15 3.97
N GLU A 238 -2.19 6.26 3.29
CA GLU A 238 -1.23 5.18 3.15
C GLU A 238 0.20 5.71 3.15
N GLN A 239 1.11 4.89 3.65
CA GLN A 239 2.54 5.15 3.64
C GLN A 239 3.28 3.81 3.59
N TRP A 240 4.38 3.74 2.87
CA TRP A 240 5.19 2.53 2.79
C TRP A 240 6.67 2.85 2.72
N GLY A 241 7.48 1.85 3.03
CA GLY A 241 8.92 1.96 2.91
C GLY A 241 9.60 0.61 2.72
N LEU A 242 10.85 0.70 2.29
CA LEU A 242 11.80 -0.41 2.21
C LEU A 242 13.03 0.00 2.99
N ILE A 243 13.50 -0.83 3.90
CA ILE A 243 14.61 -0.52 4.81
C ILE A 243 15.63 -1.64 4.69
N SER A 244 16.89 -1.26 4.54
CA SER A 244 18.01 -2.19 4.39
C SER A 244 19.21 -1.71 5.19
N ARG A 245 20.06 -2.64 5.61
CA ARG A 245 21.40 -2.31 6.13
C ARG A 245 22.44 -2.15 5.02
N GLU A 246 22.09 -2.56 3.80
CA GLU A 246 22.86 -2.29 2.60
C GLU A 246 22.26 -1.12 1.81
N LYS A 247 23.04 -0.57 0.87
CA LYS A 247 22.54 0.50 -0.01
C LYS A 247 21.44 -0.04 -0.91
N LEU A 248 20.31 0.65 -0.91
CA LEU A 248 19.14 0.28 -1.72
C LEU A 248 19.36 0.58 -3.21
N VAL A 249 19.97 1.74 -3.52
CA VAL A 249 20.21 2.21 -4.88
C VAL A 249 21.68 2.58 -5.03
N ASP A 250 22.31 2.13 -6.11
CA ASP A 250 23.62 2.67 -6.52
C ASP A 250 23.41 3.96 -7.30
N TRP A 251 23.65 5.10 -6.65
CA TRP A 251 23.46 6.43 -7.24
C TRP A 251 24.51 6.81 -8.28
N GLU A 252 25.61 6.05 -8.37
CA GLU A 252 26.62 6.22 -9.42
C GLU A 252 26.26 5.42 -10.68
N ASP A 253 25.35 4.44 -10.57
CA ASP A 253 24.81 3.73 -11.72
C ASP A 253 23.68 4.54 -12.37
N LYS A 254 23.97 5.03 -13.58
CA LYS A 254 23.01 5.76 -14.40
C LYS A 254 21.74 4.95 -14.71
N ALA A 255 21.84 3.64 -14.87
CA ALA A 255 20.69 2.79 -15.15
C ALA A 255 19.75 2.70 -13.93
N ALA A 256 20.32 2.50 -12.74
CA ALA A 256 19.58 2.55 -11.48
C ALA A 256 18.91 3.91 -11.25
N VAL A 257 19.63 5.01 -11.45
CA VAL A 257 19.08 6.37 -11.31
C VAL A 257 17.94 6.63 -12.31
N ASP A 258 18.09 6.20 -13.57
CA ASP A 258 17.02 6.31 -14.56
C ASP A 258 15.81 5.44 -14.19
N ALA A 259 16.03 4.24 -13.66
CA ALA A 259 14.96 3.38 -13.17
C ALA A 259 14.19 4.02 -12.01
N VAL A 260 14.85 4.63 -11.03
CA VAL A 260 14.19 5.39 -9.94
C VAL A 260 13.29 6.49 -10.51
N LYS A 261 13.81 7.29 -11.45
CA LYS A 261 13.06 8.40 -12.05
C LYS A 261 11.86 7.93 -12.87
N VAL A 262 12.05 6.88 -13.68
CA VAL A 262 10.98 6.29 -14.49
C VAL A 262 9.93 5.63 -13.59
N GLY A 263 10.37 4.97 -12.53
CA GLY A 263 9.50 4.30 -11.59
C GLY A 263 8.61 5.27 -10.84
N ASP A 264 9.14 6.40 -10.36
CA ASP A 264 8.46 7.41 -9.54
C ASP A 264 7.24 6.85 -8.81
N LEU A 265 7.53 6.02 -7.81
CA LEU A 265 6.55 5.28 -7.04
C LEU A 265 5.75 6.17 -6.08
N SER A 266 5.80 7.50 -6.28
CA SER A 266 5.30 8.51 -5.35
C SER A 266 4.30 9.47 -5.98
N ARG A 267 4.65 10.20 -7.05
CA ARG A 267 3.83 11.28 -7.60
C ARG A 267 3.17 10.89 -8.91
N VAL A 268 3.89 10.22 -9.80
CA VAL A 268 3.39 9.86 -11.14
C VAL A 268 2.89 8.42 -11.23
N ARG A 269 3.60 7.43 -10.66
CA ARG A 269 3.23 6.00 -10.73
C ARG A 269 3.23 5.34 -9.36
N LYS A 270 2.36 5.85 -8.49
CA LYS A 270 2.19 5.48 -7.09
C LYS A 270 2.17 3.97 -6.85
N TRP A 271 2.83 3.53 -5.78
CA TRP A 271 2.61 2.19 -5.23
C TRP A 271 1.59 2.25 -4.10
N GLY A 272 0.56 1.40 -4.16
CA GLY A 272 -0.59 1.41 -3.25
C GLY A 272 -0.74 0.19 -2.35
N GLY A 273 0.32 -0.62 -2.19
CA GLY A 273 0.32 -1.86 -1.41
C GLY A 273 -0.40 -3.05 -2.05
N ASP A 274 -1.36 -2.78 -2.94
CA ASP A 274 -2.12 -3.76 -3.73
C ASP A 274 -1.90 -3.63 -5.24
N GLY A 275 -0.94 -2.80 -5.65
CA GLY A 275 -0.57 -2.62 -7.06
C GLY A 275 -0.02 -1.23 -7.35
N GLN A 276 0.27 -1.02 -8.64
CA GLN A 276 0.73 0.25 -9.16
C GLN A 276 -0.43 1.11 -9.66
N TYR A 277 -0.38 2.39 -9.36
CA TYR A 277 -1.44 3.36 -9.64
C TYR A 277 -0.94 4.44 -10.60
N TYR A 278 -1.69 4.66 -11.67
CA TYR A 278 -1.40 5.64 -12.71
C TYR A 278 -2.48 6.72 -12.71
N PHE A 279 -2.14 7.91 -13.19
CA PHE A 279 -3.13 8.95 -13.47
C PHE A 279 -4.25 8.42 -14.36
N MET A 280 -5.48 8.82 -14.04
CA MET A 280 -6.67 8.47 -14.79
C MET A 280 -6.55 8.95 -16.25
N PRO A 281 -6.55 8.06 -17.25
CA PRO A 281 -6.43 8.47 -18.62
C PRO A 281 -7.70 9.20 -19.09
N TYR A 282 -7.55 10.05 -20.10
CA TYR A 282 -8.70 10.67 -20.75
C TYR A 282 -9.61 9.60 -21.38
N GLY A 283 -10.93 9.75 -21.26
CA GLY A 283 -11.92 8.80 -21.78
C GLY A 283 -12.28 7.65 -20.84
N TYR A 284 -11.74 7.64 -19.62
CA TYR A 284 -12.14 6.73 -18.54
C TYR A 284 -13.08 7.43 -17.56
N ALA A 285 -13.94 6.67 -16.87
CA ALA A 285 -14.95 7.18 -15.96
C ALA A 285 -15.00 6.42 -14.62
N PRO A 286 -15.22 7.15 -13.50
CA PRO A 286 -15.21 8.62 -13.39
C PRO A 286 -13.83 9.23 -13.64
N HIS A 287 -13.80 10.37 -14.32
CA HIS A 287 -12.57 11.11 -14.60
C HIS A 287 -12.32 12.16 -13.51
N SER A 288 -11.08 12.25 -13.04
CA SER A 288 -10.60 13.35 -12.21
C SER A 288 -9.12 13.58 -12.47
N SER A 289 -8.68 14.84 -12.45
CA SER A 289 -7.29 15.22 -12.74
C SER A 289 -6.29 14.79 -11.66
N ASN A 290 -6.79 14.52 -10.45
CA ASN A 290 -6.06 13.95 -9.32
C ASN A 290 -6.46 12.49 -9.04
N GLY A 291 -7.14 11.85 -10.00
CA GLY A 291 -7.59 10.46 -9.88
C GLY A 291 -6.51 9.49 -10.32
N PHE A 292 -6.36 8.43 -9.55
CA PHE A 292 -5.49 7.31 -9.88
C PHE A 292 -6.29 6.02 -9.98
N TYR A 293 -5.95 5.20 -10.97
CA TYR A 293 -6.47 3.85 -11.12
C TYR A 293 -5.34 2.84 -10.98
N ARG A 294 -5.67 1.63 -10.50
CA ARG A 294 -4.71 0.54 -10.45
C ARG A 294 -4.48 0.04 -11.87
N ASN A 295 -3.24 0.13 -12.32
CA ASN A 295 -2.83 -0.41 -13.61
C ASN A 295 -2.27 -1.82 -13.39
N SER A 296 -2.98 -2.81 -13.92
CA SER A 296 -2.63 -4.23 -13.82
C SER A 296 -1.41 -4.64 -14.64
N ALA A 297 -1.05 -3.87 -15.68
CA ALA A 297 0.12 -4.11 -16.52
C ALA A 297 1.44 -4.08 -15.75
N ASN A 298 1.50 -3.24 -14.72
CA ASN A 298 2.62 -3.15 -13.79
C ASN A 298 4.02 -3.03 -14.44
N HIS A 299 4.12 -2.18 -15.47
CA HIS A 299 5.34 -2.02 -16.25
C HIS A 299 6.58 -1.68 -15.42
N ILE A 300 6.42 -1.03 -14.25
CA ILE A 300 7.56 -0.71 -13.38
C ILE A 300 8.07 -1.94 -12.64
N GLY A 301 7.19 -2.84 -12.18
CA GLY A 301 7.62 -4.14 -11.66
C GLY A 301 8.46 -4.90 -12.69
N ASN A 302 7.97 -5.00 -13.94
CA ASN A 302 8.72 -5.66 -15.03
C ASN A 302 10.06 -4.97 -15.35
N ARG A 303 10.09 -3.63 -15.33
CA ARG A 303 11.35 -2.89 -15.51
C ARG A 303 12.34 -3.18 -14.38
N TYR A 304 11.88 -3.21 -13.14
CA TYR A 304 12.74 -3.38 -11.96
C TYR A 304 13.32 -4.79 -11.87
N ILE A 305 12.61 -5.84 -12.33
CA ILE A 305 13.17 -7.19 -12.50
C ILE A 305 14.45 -7.18 -13.34
N ASN A 306 14.55 -6.26 -14.30
CA ASN A 306 15.68 -6.15 -15.23
C ASN A 306 16.67 -5.05 -14.83
N THR A 307 16.55 -4.47 -13.64
CA THR A 307 17.42 -3.42 -13.13
C THR A 307 18.20 -3.95 -11.94
N ALA A 308 19.54 -3.94 -12.02
CA ALA A 308 20.37 -4.39 -10.91
C ALA A 308 20.25 -3.44 -9.71
N GLY A 309 20.12 -4.00 -8.51
CA GLY A 309 20.15 -3.26 -7.25
C GLY A 309 19.06 -3.71 -6.29
N ARG A 310 19.41 -3.68 -5.00
CA ARG A 310 18.61 -4.25 -3.92
C ARG A 310 17.18 -3.70 -3.87
N PHE A 311 17.02 -2.38 -4.05
CA PHE A 311 15.70 -1.75 -4.14
C PHE A 311 14.82 -2.35 -5.24
N PHE A 312 15.41 -2.59 -6.42
CA PHE A 312 14.66 -3.05 -7.58
C PHE A 312 14.30 -4.52 -7.45
N ASP A 313 15.22 -5.35 -6.95
CA ASP A 313 14.99 -6.77 -6.69
C ASP A 313 13.85 -6.97 -5.67
N ASP A 314 13.92 -6.27 -4.53
CA ASP A 314 12.91 -6.35 -3.47
C ASP A 314 11.54 -5.88 -3.97
N TYR A 315 11.51 -4.70 -4.59
CA TYR A 315 10.27 -4.14 -5.12
C TYR A 315 9.66 -5.05 -6.18
N ALA A 316 10.46 -5.56 -7.11
CA ALA A 316 10.01 -6.47 -8.15
C ALA A 316 9.37 -7.73 -7.54
N TYR A 317 10.02 -8.33 -6.54
CA TYR A 317 9.49 -9.48 -5.83
C TYR A 317 8.13 -9.20 -5.18
N ILE A 318 8.06 -8.14 -4.35
CA ILE A 318 6.83 -7.72 -3.65
C ILE A 318 5.70 -7.47 -4.64
N THR A 319 6.06 -6.90 -5.79
CA THR A 319 5.14 -6.54 -6.86
C THR A 319 4.57 -7.77 -7.55
N ILE A 320 5.40 -8.75 -7.93
CA ILE A 320 4.96 -10.03 -8.50
C ILE A 320 4.02 -10.73 -7.53
N ASP A 321 4.44 -10.87 -6.26
CA ASP A 321 3.62 -11.53 -5.26
C ASP A 321 2.27 -10.83 -5.08
N THR A 322 2.27 -9.50 -4.99
CA THR A 322 1.05 -8.71 -4.86
C THR A 322 0.11 -8.91 -6.03
N LEU A 323 0.61 -8.94 -7.27
CA LEU A 323 -0.20 -9.20 -8.46
C LEU A 323 -0.87 -10.58 -8.42
N THR A 324 -0.15 -11.64 -8.01
CA THR A 324 -0.77 -12.98 -7.91
C THR A 324 -1.96 -13.00 -6.95
N ARG A 325 -1.92 -12.17 -5.91
CA ARG A 325 -2.98 -12.06 -4.89
C ARG A 325 -4.16 -11.17 -5.32
N THR A 326 -3.98 -10.33 -6.34
CA THR A 326 -5.02 -9.41 -6.81
C THR A 326 -5.70 -9.87 -8.09
N GLN A 327 -5.30 -11.02 -8.63
CA GLN A 327 -6.01 -11.69 -9.70
C GLN A 327 -7.41 -12.12 -9.21
N ASN A 328 -8.42 -11.91 -10.05
CA ASN A 328 -9.79 -12.30 -9.71
C ASN A 328 -10.00 -13.81 -9.83
N SER A 329 -11.18 -14.29 -9.42
CA SER A 329 -11.53 -15.72 -9.49
C SER A 329 -11.57 -16.31 -10.89
N ASP A 330 -11.68 -15.47 -11.91
CA ASP A 330 -11.71 -15.87 -13.32
C ASP A 330 -10.30 -15.91 -13.93
N GLY A 331 -9.26 -15.60 -13.14
CA GLY A 331 -7.86 -15.73 -13.55
C GLY A 331 -7.31 -14.54 -14.34
N PHE A 332 -7.92 -13.35 -14.22
CA PHE A 332 -7.41 -12.13 -14.86
C PHE A 332 -7.36 -10.95 -13.90
N TRP A 333 -6.66 -9.88 -14.31
CA TRP A 333 -6.69 -8.60 -13.62
C TRP A 333 -7.63 -7.65 -14.37
N GLY A 334 -8.70 -7.22 -13.70
CA GLY A 334 -9.66 -6.31 -14.31
C GLY A 334 -9.19 -4.87 -14.24
N THR A 335 -9.37 -4.13 -15.33
CA THR A 335 -9.26 -2.67 -15.34
C THR A 335 -10.41 -2.10 -14.53
N ASP A 336 -10.08 -1.53 -13.37
CA ASP A 336 -11.02 -0.97 -12.40
C ASP A 336 -11.97 0.09 -13.01
N PRO A 337 -11.51 1.17 -13.69
CA PRO A 337 -12.38 2.17 -14.28
C PRO A 337 -13.14 1.69 -15.53
N MET A 338 -14.23 2.37 -15.86
CA MET A 338 -14.96 2.14 -17.11
C MET A 338 -14.37 2.97 -18.25
N VAL A 339 -14.25 2.40 -19.46
CA VAL A 339 -13.95 3.17 -20.67
C VAL A 339 -15.24 3.70 -21.29
N VAL A 340 -15.40 5.03 -21.35
CA VAL A 340 -16.64 5.68 -21.81
C VAL A 340 -17.04 5.18 -23.21
N GLY A 341 -16.09 5.19 -24.16
CA GLY A 341 -16.36 4.76 -25.53
C GLY A 341 -16.74 3.28 -25.63
N LEU A 342 -16.19 2.39 -24.79
CA LEU A 342 -16.56 0.97 -24.81
C LEU A 342 -17.97 0.77 -24.24
N TYR A 343 -18.32 1.49 -23.18
CA TYR A 343 -19.65 1.43 -22.61
C TYR A 343 -20.72 2.01 -23.55
N GLU A 344 -20.44 3.14 -24.19
CA GLU A 344 -21.39 3.78 -25.11
C GLU A 344 -21.68 2.90 -26.32
N ASN A 345 -20.63 2.34 -26.94
CA ASN A 345 -20.75 1.56 -28.17
C ASN A 345 -21.13 0.09 -27.94
N TYR A 346 -20.65 -0.53 -26.84
CA TYR A 346 -20.74 -1.98 -26.64
C TYR A 346 -21.30 -2.38 -25.28
N LYS A 347 -21.57 -1.43 -24.38
CA LYS A 347 -22.06 -1.67 -23.01
C LYS A 347 -21.09 -2.50 -22.15
N VAL A 348 -19.80 -2.46 -22.49
CA VAL A 348 -18.73 -3.01 -21.63
C VAL A 348 -18.52 -2.07 -20.44
N GLY A 349 -18.78 -2.56 -19.24
CA GLY A 349 -18.64 -1.81 -18.00
C GLY A 349 -17.22 -1.82 -17.43
N ALA A 350 -17.09 -1.31 -16.20
CA ALA A 350 -15.89 -1.41 -15.37
C ALA A 350 -15.51 -2.88 -15.07
N GLY A 351 -14.24 -3.12 -14.72
CA GLY A 351 -13.73 -4.44 -14.36
C GLY A 351 -13.46 -5.37 -15.55
N PHE A 352 -13.41 -4.83 -16.77
CA PHE A 352 -13.10 -5.59 -17.98
C PHE A 352 -11.60 -5.88 -18.09
N PHE A 353 -11.24 -6.92 -18.86
CA PHE A 353 -9.85 -7.18 -19.22
C PHE A 353 -9.44 -6.29 -20.40
N ASP A 354 -8.50 -5.38 -20.19
CA ASP A 354 -8.05 -4.46 -21.23
C ASP A 354 -6.78 -5.00 -21.91
N THR A 355 -6.95 -5.65 -23.06
CA THR A 355 -5.82 -6.23 -23.81
C THR A 355 -4.71 -5.22 -24.16
N ARG A 356 -4.97 -3.91 -24.13
CA ARG A 356 -3.96 -2.88 -24.42
C ARG A 356 -2.93 -2.72 -23.29
N TRP A 357 -3.32 -3.06 -22.06
CA TRP A 357 -2.49 -2.91 -20.87
C TRP A 357 -2.22 -4.28 -20.22
N ASP A 358 -3.19 -5.19 -20.25
CA ASP A 358 -3.19 -6.40 -19.42
C ASP A 358 -2.60 -7.64 -20.13
N THR A 359 -1.85 -7.48 -21.23
CA THR A 359 -1.27 -8.60 -22.00
C THR A 359 0.25 -8.68 -21.99
N GLU A 360 0.94 -7.77 -21.29
CA GLU A 360 2.41 -7.68 -21.29
C GLU A 360 3.10 -8.51 -20.22
#